data_AF-A0A3M4YLC5-F1
#
_entry.id   AF-A0A3M4YLC5-F1
#
_cell.length_a   1.000
_cell.length_b   1.000
_cell.length_c   1.000
_cell.angle_alpha   90.00
_cell.angle_beta   90.00
_cell.angle_gamma   90.00
#
_symmetry.space_group_name_H-M   'P 1'
#
loop_
_entity.id
_entity.type
_entity.pdbx_description
1 polymer ?
#
loop_
_entity_poly.entity_id
_entity_poly.type
_entity_poly.pdbx_seq_one_letter_code
_entity_poly.pdbx_strand_id
1 'polypeptide(L)' 'MALISRVREPQAMSDDAQLIDLGAERAKRIHDLNDKRLNEVRNAFEQAMPLSKQKKSGKKPKKR' A
#
# COMPACT_ATOMS: atom_id res chain seq x y z
N MET A 1 44.11 -26.93 -41.46
CA MET A 1 42.93 -27.31 -40.66
C MET A 1 43.18 -26.92 -39.21
N ALA A 2 42.82 -25.69 -38.83
CA ALA A 2 42.94 -25.22 -37.45
C ALA A 2 41.55 -25.25 -36.80
N LEU A 3 41.31 -26.16 -35.86
CA LEU A 3 40.10 -26.19 -35.06
C LEU A 3 40.13 -25.00 -34.09
N ILE A 4 39.27 -24.02 -34.35
CA ILE A 4 39.00 -22.91 -33.45
C ILE A 4 38.21 -23.48 -32.26
N SER A 5 38.91 -23.64 -31.13
CA SER A 5 38.32 -23.93 -29.82
C SER A 5 37.35 -22.82 -29.43
N ARG A 6 36.06 -23.05 -29.68
CA ARG A 6 34.97 -22.15 -29.27
C ARG A 6 34.80 -22.26 -27.76
N VAL A 7 35.52 -21.42 -27.02
CA VAL A 7 35.26 -21.15 -25.60
C VAL A 7 33.78 -20.76 -25.49
N ARG A 8 33.00 -21.60 -24.82
CA ARG A 8 31.62 -21.29 -24.49
C ARG A 8 31.63 -20.40 -23.26
N GLU A 9 31.40 -19.10 -23.44
CA GLU A 9 31.13 -18.17 -22.35
C GLU A 9 29.96 -18.69 -21.50
N PRO A 10 30.06 -18.70 -20.16
CA PRO A 10 28.92 -18.89 -19.31
C PRO A 10 28.07 -17.62 -19.38
N GLN A 11 26.97 -17.70 -20.12
CA GLN A 11 25.90 -16.71 -20.04
C GLN A 11 25.27 -16.82 -18.65
N ALA A 12 25.80 -16.08 -17.68
CA ALA A 12 25.12 -15.78 -16.44
C ALA A 12 23.98 -14.81 -16.77
N MET A 13 22.85 -15.35 -17.26
CA MET A 13 21.60 -14.63 -17.24
C MET A 13 21.20 -14.50 -15.78
N SER A 14 21.32 -13.30 -15.26
CA SER A 14 20.98 -12.92 -13.90
C SER A 14 19.48 -13.10 -13.67
N ASP A 15 19.06 -14.33 -13.31
CA ASP A 15 17.69 -14.62 -12.89
C ASP A 15 17.29 -13.82 -11.62
N ASP A 16 18.28 -13.26 -10.91
CA ASP A 16 18.09 -12.39 -9.74
C ASP A 16 17.55 -10.98 -10.06
N ALA A 17 17.55 -10.55 -11.33
CA ALA A 17 17.06 -9.21 -11.71
C ALA A 17 15.51 -9.11 -11.78
N GLN A 18 14.82 -10.25 -11.67
CA GLN A 18 13.36 -10.31 -11.55
C GLN A 18 12.93 -11.00 -10.26
N LEU A 19 13.64 -10.73 -9.15
CA LEU A 19 13.12 -11.02 -7.82
C LEU A 19 11.86 -10.17 -7.59
N ILE A 20 10.70 -10.74 -7.88
CA ILE A 20 9.40 -10.16 -7.58
C ILE A 20 9.28 -10.08 -6.04
N ASP A 21 9.39 -8.87 -5.49
CA ASP A 21 9.18 -8.63 -4.07
C ASP A 21 7.69 -8.71 -3.72
N LEU A 22 7.22 -9.94 -3.49
CA LEU A 22 5.87 -10.25 -3.01
C LEU A 22 5.60 -9.66 -1.61
N GLY A 23 6.63 -9.21 -0.89
CA GLY A 23 6.52 -8.53 0.39
C GLY A 23 5.94 -7.13 0.23
N ALA A 24 6.41 -6.37 -0.76
CA ALA A 24 5.89 -5.03 -1.07
C ALA A 24 4.41 -5.07 -1.48
N GLU A 25 3.99 -6.05 -2.28
CA GLU A 25 2.59 -6.23 -2.67
C GLU A 25 1.72 -6.67 -1.47
N ARG A 26 2.21 -7.58 -0.63
CA ARG A 26 1.53 -7.95 0.62
C ARG A 26 1.38 -6.76 1.56
N ALA A 27 2.40 -5.92 1.69
CA ALA A 27 2.35 -4.72 2.51
C ALA A 27 1.25 -3.75 2.02
N LYS A 28 1.13 -3.55 0.70
CA LYS A 28 0.02 -2.78 0.10
C LYS A 28 -1.35 -3.41 0.43
N ARG A 29 -1.49 -4.72 0.26
CA ARG A 29 -2.75 -5.43 0.56
C ARG A 29 -3.14 -5.36 2.03
N ILE A 30 -2.16 -5.44 2.94
CA ILE A 30 -2.37 -5.30 4.39
C ILE A 30 -2.83 -3.87 4.72
N HIS A 31 -2.21 -2.87 4.10
CA HIS A 31 -2.62 -1.47 4.29
C HIS A 31 -4.08 -1.25 3.90
N ASP A 32 -4.48 -1.68 2.70
CA ASP A 32 -5.87 -1.56 2.23
C ASP A 32 -6.87 -2.30 3.14
N LEU A 33 -6.50 -3.47 3.66
CA LEU A 33 -7.32 -4.23 4.61
C LEU A 33 -7.46 -3.51 5.95
N ASN A 34 -6.38 -2.91 6.44
CA ASN A 34 -6.37 -2.20 7.71
C ASN A 34 -7.21 -0.91 7.62
N ASP A 35 -7.12 -0.16 6.52
CA ASP A 35 -7.94 1.04 6.31
C ASP A 35 -9.44 0.73 6.27
N LYS A 36 -9.82 -0.37 5.61
CA LYS A 36 -11.22 -0.84 5.59
C LYS A 36 -11.71 -1.18 7.00
N ARG A 37 -10.95 -1.99 7.74
CA ARG A 37 -11.26 -2.35 9.13
C ARG A 37 -11.33 -1.13 10.04
N LEU A 38 -10.44 -0.15 9.84
CA LEU A 38 -10.43 1.08 10.63
C LEU A 38 -11.70 1.90 10.40
N ASN A 39 -12.13 2.05 9.15
CA ASN A 39 -13.38 2.74 8.81
C ASN A 39 -14.61 2.01 9.37
N GLU A 40 -14.65 0.68 9.30
CA GLU A 40 -15.71 -0.11 9.91
C GLU A 40 -15.78 0.07 11.42
N VAL A 41 -14.64 0.01 12.12
CA VAL A 41 -14.56 0.25 13.57
C VAL A 41 -15.01 1.68 13.90
N ARG A 42 -14.60 2.67 13.10
CA ARG A 42 -15.00 4.08 13.28
C ARG A 42 -16.49 4.26 13.11
N ASN A 43 -17.06 3.70 12.04
CA ASN A 43 -18.49 3.75 11.75
C ASN A 43 -19.30 3.03 12.83
N ALA A 44 -18.88 1.83 13.23
CA ALA A 44 -19.52 1.06 14.29
C ALA A 44 -19.45 1.79 15.63
N PHE A 45 -18.35 2.46 15.92
CA PHE A 45 -18.19 3.30 17.11
C PHE A 45 -19.12 4.51 17.08
N GLU A 46 -19.22 5.22 15.96
CA GLU A 46 -20.18 6.34 15.79
C GLU A 46 -21.64 5.89 15.91
N GLN A 47 -21.96 4.68 15.45
CA GLN A 47 -23.31 4.10 15.56
C GLN A 47 -23.62 3.62 16.98
N ALA A 48 -22.69 2.92 17.63
CA ALA A 48 -22.87 2.39 18.98
C ALA A 48 -22.79 3.48 20.06
N MET A 49 -22.02 4.52 19.81
CA MET A 49 -21.93 5.71 20.63
C MET A 49 -22.19 6.94 19.77
N PRO A 50 -23.46 7.32 19.59
CA PRO A 50 -23.82 8.59 18.98
C PRO A 50 -23.41 9.72 19.93
N LEU A 51 -22.12 10.03 19.96
CA LEU A 51 -21.57 11.23 20.56
C LEU A 51 -22.37 12.39 19.97
N SER A 52 -23.04 13.15 20.84
CA SER A 52 -23.90 14.27 20.45
C SER A 52 -23.22 15.04 19.31
N LYS A 53 -23.82 15.02 18.11
CA LYS A 53 -23.25 15.62 16.89
C LYS A 53 -22.61 16.95 17.27
N GLN A 54 -21.29 17.09 17.08
CA GLN A 54 -20.62 18.38 17.31
C GLN A 54 -21.41 19.43 16.53
N LYS A 55 -22.10 20.32 17.24
CA LYS A 55 -22.74 21.49 16.62
C LYS A 55 -21.65 22.18 15.83
N LYS A 56 -21.77 22.19 14.49
CA LYS A 56 -20.89 22.97 13.62
C LYS A 56 -20.83 24.37 14.23
N SER A 57 -19.65 24.79 14.69
CA SER A 57 -19.49 26.10 15.30
C SER A 57 -19.87 27.13 14.24
N GLY A 58 -20.98 27.83 14.49
CA GLY A 58 -21.51 28.84 13.58
C GLY A 58 -20.41 29.84 13.27
N LYS A 59 -20.15 30.03 11.97
CA LYS A 59 -19.15 30.97 11.48
C LYS A 59 -19.54 32.36 11.99
N LYS A 60 -18.77 32.91 12.93
CA LYS A 60 -19.01 34.27 13.47
C LYS A 60 -19.08 35.24 12.29
N PRO A 61 -20.12 36.10 12.20
CA PRO A 61 -20.25 37.03 11.09
C PRO A 61 -19.06 38.01 11.11
N LYS A 62 -18.42 38.16 9.95
CA LYS A 62 -17.33 39.13 9.77
C LYS A 62 -17.96 40.53 9.85
N LYS A 63 -17.56 41.30 10.86
CA LYS A 63 -18.04 42.67 11.08
C LYS A 63 -17.67 43.54 9.86
N ARG A 64 -18.65 44.31 9.37
CA ARG A 64 -18.58 45.19 8.20
C ARG A 64 -17.45 46.20 8.31
#